data_AF-A0A9E4E5N9-F1
#
_entry.id   AF-A0A9E4E5N9-F1
#
_cell.length_a   1.000
_cell.length_b   1.000
_cell.length_c   1.000
_cell.angle_alpha   90.00
_cell.angle_beta   90.00
_cell.angle_gamma   90.00
#
_symmetry.space_group_name_H-M   'P 1'
#
loop_
_entity.id
_entity.type
_entity.pdbx_description
1 polymer ?
#
loop_
_entity_poly.entity_id
_entity_poly.type
_entity_poly.pdbx_seq_one_letter_code
_entity_poly.pdbx_strand_id
1 'polypeptide(L)' 'MRTGKHLRTLKAYRDSVLSIAFSPDGETLASVSGGIVLLWDLTVDNAD' A
#
# COMPACT_ATOMS: atom_id res chain seq x y z
N MET A 1 -14.26 -16.89 -13.35
CA MET A 1 -12.91 -16.33 -13.63
C MET A 1 -12.74 -15.06 -12.80
N ARG A 2 -11.63 -14.91 -12.07
CA ARG A 2 -11.29 -13.65 -11.40
C ARG A 2 -10.40 -12.83 -12.34
N THR A 3 -10.79 -11.61 -12.65
CA THR A 3 -9.95 -10.68 -13.41
C THR A 3 -9.14 -9.83 -12.43
N GLY A 4 -7.88 -9.56 -12.76
CA GLY A 4 -7.07 -8.59 -12.03
C GLY A 4 -7.48 -7.17 -12.43
N LYS A 5 -8.36 -6.53 -11.66
CA LYS A 5 -8.68 -5.11 -11.85
C LYS A 5 -7.66 -4.25 -11.10
N HIS A 6 -6.99 -3.35 -11.80
CA HIS A 6 -6.18 -2.31 -11.15
C HIS A 6 -7.08 -1.37 -10.34
N LEU A 7 -6.75 -1.13 -9.07
CA LEU A 7 -7.54 -0.28 -8.18
C LEU A 7 -6.92 1.11 -8.01
N ARG A 8 -5.64 1.17 -7.62
CA ARG A 8 -4.94 2.41 -7.30
C ARG A 8 -3.42 2.21 -7.44
N THR A 9 -2.72 3.30 -7.74
CA THR A 9 -1.26 3.39 -7.61
C THR A 9 -0.92 4.28 -6.42
N LEU A 10 -0.15 3.75 -5.46
CA LEU A 10 0.38 4.51 -4.33
C LEU A 10 1.79 4.98 -4.68
N LYS A 11 1.97 6.28 -4.90
CA LYS A 11 3.27 6.88 -5.28
C LYS A 11 3.87 7.57 -4.06
N ALA A 12 4.97 7.06 -3.53
CA ALA A 12 5.66 7.71 -2.43
C ALA A 12 7.19 7.57 -2.46
N TYR A 13 7.71 6.44 -2.96
CA TYR A 13 9.14 6.25 -3.08
C TYR A 13 9.67 6.73 -4.43
N ARG A 14 10.90 7.25 -4.41
CA ARG A 14 11.68 7.53 -5.62
C ARG A 14 12.39 6.29 -6.15
N ASP A 15 12.68 5.35 -5.25
CA ASP A 15 13.39 4.09 -5.53
C ASP A 15 12.44 2.89 -5.52
N SER A 16 12.99 1.71 -5.82
CA SER A 16 12.23 0.45 -5.82
C SER A 16 11.69 0.11 -4.44
N VAL A 17 10.43 -0.37 -4.39
CA VAL A 17 9.86 -0.96 -3.17
C VAL A 17 10.56 -2.29 -2.90
N LEU A 18 11.13 -2.43 -1.71
CA LEU A 18 11.88 -3.63 -1.33
C LEU A 18 10.97 -4.72 -0.74
N SER A 19 9.93 -4.33 0.01
CA SER A 19 8.96 -5.27 0.59
C SER A 19 7.62 -4.60 0.88
N ILE A 20 6.58 -5.42 0.97
CA ILE A 20 5.22 -5.05 1.35
C ILE A 20 4.63 -6.06 2.33
N ALA A 21 3.80 -5.59 3.26
CA ALA A 21 3.06 -6.44 4.19
C ALA A 21 1.69 -5.82 4.52
N PHE A 22 0.64 -6.63 4.48
CA PHE A 22 -0.68 -6.23 4.99
C PHE A 22 -0.76 -6.55 6.48
N SER A 23 -1.44 -5.69 7.23
CA SER A 23 -1.89 -6.05 8.58
C SER A 23 -2.87 -7.23 8.51
N PRO A 24 -2.98 -8.05 9.57
CA PRO A 24 -3.90 -9.19 9.59
C PRO A 24 -5.37 -8.82 9.41
N ASP A 25 -5.77 -7.63 9.84
CA ASP A 25 -7.10 -7.05 9.63
C ASP A 25 -7.33 -6.49 8.21
N GLY A 26 -6.25 -6.31 7.43
CA GLY A 26 -6.31 -5.77 6.06
C GLY A 26 -6.50 -4.25 5.99
N GLU A 27 -6.54 -3.55 7.11
CA GLU A 27 -6.80 -2.11 7.18
C GLU A 27 -5.54 -1.27 6.96
N THR A 28 -4.35 -1.86 7.12
CA THR A 28 -3.08 -1.17 6.92
C THR A 28 -2.18 -1.93 5.96
N LEU A 29 -1.55 -1.21 5.04
CA LEU A 29 -0.44 -1.71 4.24
C LEU A 29 0.85 -1.03 4.68
N ALA A 30 1.87 -1.83 4.97
CA ALA A 30 3.24 -1.36 5.15
C ALA A 30 4.02 -1.58 3.85
N SER A 31 4.78 -0.56 3.44
CA SER A 31 5.76 -0.65 2.35
C SER A 31 7.11 -0.11 2.82
N VAL A 32 8.21 -0.60 2.24
CA VAL A 32 9.56 -0.14 2.59
C VAL A 32 10.44 0.07 1.37
N SER A 33 11.21 1.16 1.37
CA SER A 33 12.25 1.45 0.39
C SER A 33 13.34 2.34 1.01
N GLY A 34 14.61 2.08 0.73
CA GLY A 34 15.71 2.99 1.09
C GLY A 34 15.82 3.38 2.58
N GLY A 35 15.33 2.54 3.50
CA GLY A 35 15.28 2.86 4.94
C GLY A 35 14.04 3.63 5.41
N ILE A 36 13.11 3.95 4.50
CA ILE A 36 11.83 4.59 4.80
C ILE A 36 10.72 3.55 4.78
N VAL A 37 9.95 3.50 5.88
CA VAL A 37 8.72 2.70 5.99
C VAL A 37 7.53 3.65 5.90
N LEU A 38 6.57 3.33 5.04
CA LEU A 38 5.29 4.03 4.94
C LEU A 38 4.16 3.09 5.33
N LEU A 39 3.19 3.64 6.06
CA LEU A 39 1.95 2.98 6.42
C LEU A 39 0.82 3.65 5.66
N TRP A 40 -0.02 2.82 5.05
CA TRP A 40 -1.17 3.25 4.26
C TRP A 40 -2.43 2.78 4.97
N ASP A 41 -3.30 3.72 5.30
CA ASP A 41 -4.65 3.42 5.75
C ASP A 41 -5.50 3.01 4.54
N LEU A 42 -6.06 1.81 4.61
CA LEU A 42 -6.92 1.22 3.59
C LEU A 42 -8.39 1.17 4.03
N THR A 43 -8.72 1.75 5.19
CA THR A 43 -10.10 1.87 5.63
C THR A 43 -10.90 2.76 4.68
N VAL A 44 -12.19 2.47 4.57
CA VAL A 44 -13.08 3.21 3.68
C VAL A 44 -13.55 4.45 4.43
N ASP A 45 -12.73 5.49 4.40
CA ASP A 45 -13.17 6.90 4.42
C ASP A 45 -11.99 7.79 4.00
N ASN A 46 -11.78 7.87 2.68
CA ASN A 46 -11.00 8.94 2.08
C ASN A 46 -11.98 9.96 1.50
N ALA A 47 -12.60 10.73 2.39
CA ALA A 47 -13.21 12.01 2.01
C ALA A 47 -12.08 13.00 1.70
N ASP A 48 -11.66 13.00 0.44
CA ASP A 48 -11.01 14.11 -0.27
C ASP A 48 -11.24 13.93 -1.78
#